data_AF-A0A1H8W3L6-F1
#
_entry.id   AF-A0A1H8W3L6-F1
#
_cell.length_a   1.000
_cell.length_b   1.000
_cell.length_c   1.000
_cell.angle_alpha   90.00
_cell.angle_beta   90.00
_cell.angle_gamma   90.00
#
_symmetry.space_group_name_H-M   'P 1'
#
loop_
_entity.id
_entity.type
_entity.pdbx_description
1 polymer ?
#
loop_
_entity_poly.entity_id
_entity_poly.type
_entity_poly.pdbx_seq_one_letter_code
_entity_poly.pdbx_strand_id
1 'polypeptide(L)' 'MIIFQEHDEATCPECGASLLFGDKEKPGGWKIYYECSDRDNCNWEAGRVGYISRSDVDHTDEVDEKAIEMGDRWT' A
#
# COMPACT_ATOMS: atom_id res chain seq x y z
N MET A 1 11.80 0.30 -8.66
CA MET A 1 10.56 -0.31 -9.17
C MET A 1 9.63 -0.45 -7.98
N ILE A 2 8.33 -0.19 -8.10
CA ILE A 2 7.37 -0.44 -7.02
C ILE A 2 6.84 -1.84 -7.27
N ILE A 3 6.90 -2.72 -6.27
CA ILE A 3 6.28 -4.04 -6.33
C ILE A 3 4.94 -3.89 -5.63
N PHE A 4 3.86 -4.19 -6.33
CA PHE A 4 2.52 -4.20 -5.76
C PHE A 4 2.14 -5.62 -5.37
N GLN A 5 1.63 -5.78 -4.16
CA GLN A 5 1.14 -7.01 -3.58
C GLN A 5 -0.35 -6.84 -3.28
N GLU A 6 -1.12 -7.92 -3.43
CA GLU A 6 -2.55 -7.88 -3.10
C GLU A 6 -2.73 -7.82 -1.58
N HIS A 7 -3.62 -6.94 -1.15
CA HIS A 7 -4.06 -6.84 0.22
C HIS A 7 -5.24 -7.79 0.41
N ASP A 8 -5.12 -8.74 1.35
CA ASP A 8 -6.15 -9.75 1.60
C ASP A 8 -7.46 -9.13 2.14
N GLU A 9 -7.33 -8.14 3.04
CA GLU A 9 -8.48 -7.61 3.80
C GLU A 9 -9.01 -6.23 3.34
N ALA A 10 -8.21 -5.42 2.65
CA ALA A 10 -8.58 -4.05 2.29
C ALA A 10 -9.23 -4.02 0.90
N THR A 11 -10.35 -3.30 0.79
CA THR A 11 -11.13 -3.23 -0.45
C THR A 11 -11.19 -1.81 -1.00
N CYS A 12 -11.30 -1.71 -2.32
CA CYS A 12 -11.44 -0.44 -3.00
C CYS A 12 -12.76 0.20 -2.59
N PRO A 13 -12.76 1.44 -2.06
CA PRO A 13 -13.99 2.09 -1.61
C PRO A 13 -14.96 2.42 -2.76
N GLU A 14 -14.51 2.36 -4.02
CA GLU A 14 -15.35 2.69 -5.18
C GLU A 14 -16.02 1.47 -5.81
N CYS A 15 -15.31 0.34 -5.90
CA CYS A 15 -15.82 -0.86 -6.58
C CYS A 15 -15.90 -2.12 -5.70
N GLY A 16 -15.32 -2.08 -4.48
CA GLY A 16 -15.30 -3.22 -3.56
C GLY A 16 -14.33 -4.35 -3.94
N ALA A 17 -13.53 -4.20 -4.99
CA ALA A 17 -12.46 -5.15 -5.34
C ALA A 17 -11.30 -5.07 -4.35
N SER A 18 -10.42 -6.08 -4.29
CA SER A 18 -9.23 -6.05 -3.44
C SER A 18 -8.31 -4.86 -3.78
N LEU A 19 -7.63 -4.32 -2.78
CA LEU A 19 -6.60 -3.32 -3.01
C LEU A 19 -5.24 -3.99 -3.25
N LEU A 20 -4.42 -3.40 -4.10
CA LEU A 20 -3.00 -3.68 -4.17
C LEU A 20 -2.25 -2.59 -3.42
N PHE A 21 -1.28 -2.98 -2.60
CA PHE A 21 -0.38 -2.07 -1.91
C PHE A 21 1.05 -2.26 -2.41
N GLY A 22 1.84 -1.20 -2.38
CA GLY A 22 3.24 -1.28 -2.78
C GLY A 22 4.08 -0.19 -2.13
N ASP A 23 5.33 -0.53 -1.83
CA ASP A 23 6.27 0.40 -1.24
C ASP A 23 7.31 0.89 -2.27
N LYS A 24 7.83 2.09 -2.03
CA LYS A 24 8.96 2.64 -2.78
C LYS A 24 10.01 3.15 -1.83
N GLU A 25 11.14 2.44 -1.78
CA GLU A 25 12.30 2.88 -1.02
C GLU A 25 12.81 4.26 -1.48
N LYS A 26 13.15 5.07 -0.48
CA LYS A 26 13.77 6.39 -0.55
C LYS A 26 14.90 6.47 0.49
N PRO A 27 15.82 7.44 0.34
CA PRO A 27 16.95 7.59 1.26
C PRO A 27 16.57 7.72 2.75
N GLY A 28 15.36 8.21 3.05
CA GLY A 28 14.87 8.38 4.41
C GLY A 28 13.81 7.39 4.87
N GLY A 29 13.44 6.40 4.05
CA GLY A 29 12.30 5.50 4.35
C GLY A 29 11.55 5.05 3.10
N TRP A 30 10.31 4.62 3.27
CA TRP A 30 9.48 4.04 2.21
C TRP A 30 8.19 4.83 2.01
N LYS A 31 7.86 5.11 0.75
CA LYS A 31 6.54 5.66 0.40
C LYS A 31 5.59 4.53 0.11
N ILE A 32 4.42 4.54 0.75
CA ILE A 32 3.41 3.51 0.57
C ILE A 32 2.34 4.02 -0.40
N TYR A 33 2.00 3.16 -1.35
CA TYR A 33 1.04 3.39 -2.42
C TYR A 33 -0.04 2.32 -2.39
N TYR A 34 -1.24 2.71 -2.77
CA TYR A 34 -2.39 1.82 -2.91
C TYR A 34 -3.12 2.08 -4.22
N GLU A 35 -3.63 1.02 -4.82
CA GLU A 35 -4.37 1.03 -6.06
C GLU A 35 -5.42 -0.06 -6.06
N CYS A 36 -6.49 0.13 -6.83
CA CYS A 36 -7.48 -0.92 -7.03
C CYS A 36 -6.88 -2.07 -7.87
N SER A 37 -7.15 -3.32 -7.50
CA SER A 37 -6.75 -4.48 -8.30
C SER A 37 -7.50 -4.52 -9.64
N ASP A 38 -8.78 -4.14 -9.63
CA ASP A 38 -9.63 -4.09 -10.81
C ASP A 38 -9.45 -2.79 -11.60
N ARG A 39 -8.25 -2.54 -12.12
CA ARG A 39 -7.91 -1.32 -12.86
C ARG A 39 -8.73 -1.10 -14.14
N ASP A 40 -9.29 -2.17 -14.71
CA ASP A 40 -10.06 -2.11 -15.96
C ASP A 40 -11.45 -1.46 -15.75
N ASN A 41 -12.10 -1.70 -14.61
CA ASN A 41 -13.40 -1.08 -14.28
C ASN A 41 -13.31 0.00 -13.19
N CYS A 42 -12.22 0.04 -12.42
CA CYS A 42 -12.01 1.00 -11.35
C CYS A 42 -10.58 1.56 -11.39
N ASN A 43 -10.45 2.80 -11.86
CA ASN A 43 -9.17 3.50 -11.91
C ASN A 43 -8.87 4.27 -10.61
N TRP A 44 -9.32 3.73 -9.47
CA TRP A 44 -9.05 4.34 -8.18
C TRP A 44 -7.61 4.08 -7.75
N GLU A 45 -6.91 5.15 -7.41
CA GLU A 45 -5.56 5.13 -6.86
C GLU A 45 -5.51 6.10 -5.68
N ALA A 46 -5.01 5.66 -4.53
CA ALA A 46 -4.89 6.53 -3.36
C ALA A 46 -3.62 7.40 -3.41
N GLY A 47 -2.76 7.20 -4.40
CA GLY A 47 -1.45 7.86 -4.48
C GLY A 47 -0.58 7.56 -3.26
N ARG A 48 0.03 8.58 -2.64
CA ARG A 48 0.82 8.42 -1.41
C ARG A 48 -0.12 8.34 -0.21
N VAL A 49 -0.28 7.13 0.31
CA VAL A 49 -1.12 6.82 1.47
C VAL A 49 -0.42 7.09 2.77
N GLY A 50 0.88 6.79 2.79
CA GLY A 50 1.71 6.90 3.96
C GLY A 50 3.18 7.05 3.63
N TYR A 51 3.96 7.23 4.67
CA TYR A 51 5.42 7.20 4.61
C TYR A 51 5.93 6.54 5.88
N ILE A 52 6.72 5.50 5.70
CA ILE A 52 7.37 4.79 6.78
C ILE A 52 8.80 5.33 6.86
N SER A 53 9.18 5.93 7.97
CA SER A 53 10.55 6.41 8.14
C SER A 53 11.51 5.24 8.25
N ARG A 54 12.75 5.42 7.77
CA ARG A 54 13.79 4.40 7.94
C ARG A 54 14.19 4.19 9.41
N SER A 55 13.89 5.16 10.27
CA SER A 55 14.10 5.04 11.71
C SER A 55 12.99 4.28 12.45
N ASP A 56 11.84 4.06 11.80
CA ASP A 56 10.70 3.33 12.37
C ASP A 56 10.69 1.84 11.98
N VAL A 57 11.76 1.38 11.32
CA VAL A 57 11.91 0.04 10.72
C VAL A 57 13.29 -0.48 11.07
N ASP A 58 13.35 -1.54 11.86
CA ASP A 58 14.60 -2.23 12.19
C ASP A 58 14.99 -3.20 11.07
N HIS A 59 13.99 -3.82 10.41
CA HIS A 59 14.15 -4.78 9.31
C HIS A 59 13.22 -4.47 8.13
N THR A 60 13.73 -4.60 6.91
CA THR A 60 12.98 -4.29 5.67
C THR A 60 11.65 -5.03 5.55
N ASP A 61 11.54 -6.22 6.14
CA ASP A 61 10.32 -7.03 6.16
C ASP A 61 9.17 -6.36 6.93
N GLU A 62 9.49 -5.51 7.93
CA GLU A 62 8.49 -4.75 8.68
C GLU A 62 7.83 -3.64 7.86
N VAL A 63 8.41 -3.28 6.70
CA VAL A 63 7.84 -2.27 5.80
C VAL A 63 6.54 -2.80 5.21
N ASP A 64 6.51 -4.08 4.82
CA ASP A 64 5.33 -4.73 4.26
C ASP A 64 4.24 -4.86 5.33
N GLU A 65 4.59 -5.28 6.55
CA GLU A 65 3.63 -5.38 7.66
C GLU A 65 2.99 -4.03 7.96
N LYS A 66 3.80 -2.98 8.12
CA LYS A 66 3.31 -1.62 8.34
C LYS A 66 2.54 -1.07 7.15
N ALA A 67 2.91 -1.47 5.93
CA ALA A 67 2.17 -1.08 4.74
C ALA A 67 0.77 -1.67 4.78
N ILE A 68 0.62 -2.96 5.09
CA ILE A 68 -0.66 -3.67 5.28
C ILE A 68 -1.50 -2.99 6.37
N GLU A 69 -0.92 -2.69 7.53
CA GLU A 69 -1.64 -1.99 8.61
C GLU A 69 -2.21 -0.63 8.17
N MET A 70 -1.58 0.06 7.20
CA MET A 70 -2.13 1.31 6.66
C MET A 70 -3.34 1.09 5.74
N GLY A 71 -3.52 -0.12 5.22
CA GLY A 71 -4.61 -0.54 4.33
C GLY A 71 -5.92 -0.81 5.06
N ASP A 72 -5.83 -1.16 6.35
CA ASP A 72 -6.96 -1.40 7.27
C ASP A 72 -7.99 -0.26 7.29
N ARG A 73 -7.57 0.96 6.93
CA ARG A 73 -8.46 2.12 6.78
C ARG A 73 -9.53 1.97 5.68
N TRP A 74 -9.41 0.95 4.84
CA TRP A 74 -10.36 0.60 3.76
C TRP A 74 -10.90 -0.83 3.89
N THR A 75 -10.83 -1.42 5.08
CA THR A 75 -11.63 -2.60 5.43
C THR A 75 -13.06 -2.21 5.79
#